data_AF-A0A847GBH4-F1
#
_entry.id   AF-A0A847GBH4-F1
#
_cell.length_a   1.000
_cell.length_b   1.000
_cell.length_c   1.000
_cell.angle_alpha   90.00
_cell.angle_beta   90.00
_cell.angle_gamma   90.00
#
_symmetry.space_group_name_H-M   'P 1'
#
loop_
_entity.id
_entity.type
_entity.pdbx_description
1 polymer ?
#
loop_
_entity_poly.entity_id
_entity_poly.type
_entity_poly.pdbx_seq_one_letter_code
_entity_poly.pdbx_strand_id
1 'polypeptide(L)'
;MKQSLPAVLVLLAVLMQVFSVHAPAAPDNWPQFRGADASGVVADCAVPDKWSDTENVAWKTDIPGRGWSSPVVWGNRVFLTTVVSMGETEEPKKGLYFGGERAEPSESAHQWKVFCLDLESGAVFWERQVHEGVPAWPIHIKNSYASETPVTDGERLYPGYLTSHFSGRLVRQCC
;
A
#
# COMPACT_ATOMS: atom_id res chain seq x y z
N MET A 1 59.83 -27.25 20.61
CA MET A 1 59.54 -25.98 19.93
C MET A 1 58.06 -25.70 20.06
N LYS A 2 57.64 -24.79 20.95
CA LYS A 2 56.25 -24.32 21.08
C LYS A 2 56.20 -22.94 20.43
N GLN A 3 55.56 -22.83 19.27
CA GLN A 3 55.39 -21.55 18.59
C GLN A 3 54.28 -20.77 19.32
N SER A 4 54.66 -19.70 19.99
CA SER A 4 53.72 -18.73 20.58
C SER A 4 53.07 -17.94 19.46
N LEU A 5 51.76 -18.11 19.25
CA LEU A 5 51.00 -17.22 18.36
C LEU A 5 51.13 -15.77 18.86
N PRO A 6 51.41 -14.78 17.99
CA PRO A 6 51.57 -13.40 18.40
C PRO A 6 50.22 -12.82 18.83
N ALA A 7 50.18 -12.21 20.02
CA ALA A 7 48.98 -11.59 20.61
C ALA A 7 48.26 -10.59 19.67
N VAL A 8 48.96 -10.07 18.66
CA VAL A 8 48.43 -9.19 17.61
C VAL A 8 47.39 -9.88 16.72
N LEU A 9 47.54 -11.18 16.43
CA LEU A 9 46.56 -11.96 15.65
C LEU A 9 45.27 -12.21 16.44
N VAL A 10 45.37 -12.35 17.76
CA VAL A 10 44.21 -12.49 18.65
C VAL A 10 43.47 -11.16 18.78
N LEU A 11 44.19 -10.03 18.87
CA LEU A 11 43.58 -8.71 19.00
C LEU A 11 42.82 -8.27 17.73
N LEU A 12 43.35 -8.60 16.55
CA LEU A 12 42.67 -8.33 15.27
C LEU A 12 41.42 -9.18 15.08
N ALA A 13 41.43 -10.45 15.52
CA ALA A 13 40.25 -11.32 15.48
C ALA A 13 39.14 -10.83 16.45
N VAL A 14 39.52 -10.28 17.61
CA VAL A 14 38.55 -9.70 18.57
C VAL A 14 37.97 -8.39 18.05
N LEU A 15 38.76 -7.52 17.39
CA LEU A 15 38.24 -6.29 16.79
C LEU A 15 37.27 -6.54 15.61
N MET A 16 37.46 -7.65 14.88
CA MET A 16 36.61 -8.00 13.73
C MET A 16 35.25 -8.59 14.14
N GLN A 17 35.09 -9.07 15.39
CA GLN A 17 33.83 -9.60 15.91
C GLN A 17 32.85 -8.52 16.42
N VAL A 18 33.29 -7.26 16.59
CA VAL A 18 32.46 -6.18 17.16
C VAL A 18 31.60 -5.48 16.09
N PHE A 19 31.77 -5.79 14.80
CA PHE A 19 31.02 -5.18 13.70
C PHE A 19 29.99 -6.12 13.05
N SER A 20 29.31 -6.95 13.83
CA SER A 20 28.07 -7.58 13.35
C SER A 20 26.96 -6.52 13.29
N VAL A 21 26.94 -5.78 12.17
CA VAL A 21 25.79 -4.96 11.76
C VAL A 21 24.63 -5.93 11.59
N HIS A 22 23.75 -6.01 12.59
CA HIS A 22 22.49 -6.70 12.44
C HIS A 22 21.68 -5.91 11.41
N ALA A 23 21.58 -6.43 10.19
CA ALA A 23 20.58 -5.94 9.27
C ALA A 23 19.22 -6.10 9.97
N PRO A 24 18.39 -5.04 10.05
CA PRO A 24 17.02 -5.22 10.54
C PRO A 24 16.39 -6.33 9.70
N ALA A 25 15.68 -7.24 10.36
CA ALA A 25 14.85 -8.21 9.64
C ALA A 25 14.00 -7.43 8.64
N ALA A 26 13.95 -7.91 7.39
CA ALA A 26 13.10 -7.27 6.39
C ALA A 26 11.67 -7.19 6.96
N PRO A 27 10.98 -6.04 6.84
CA PRO A 27 9.59 -5.95 7.27
C PRO A 27 8.78 -7.08 6.63
N ASP A 28 7.87 -7.69 7.39
CA ASP A 28 6.92 -8.65 6.82
C ASP A 28 6.06 -7.92 5.79
N ASN A 29 6.36 -8.16 4.51
CA ASN A 29 5.70 -7.47 3.42
C ASN A 29 4.25 -7.95 3.28
N TRP A 30 3.38 -7.05 2.82
CA TRP A 30 1.99 -7.32 2.49
C TRP A 30 1.73 -6.96 1.02
N PRO A 31 2.27 -7.73 0.06
CA PRO A 31 2.39 -7.31 -1.33
C PRO A 31 1.08 -7.28 -2.12
N GLN A 32 0.01 -7.88 -1.61
CA GLN A 32 -1.25 -8.10 -2.33
C GLN A 32 -2.45 -8.16 -1.37
N PHE A 33 -3.66 -8.26 -1.94
CA PHE A 33 -4.87 -8.48 -1.16
C PHE A 33 -4.72 -9.71 -0.26
N ARG A 34 -5.00 -9.53 1.03
CA ARG A 34 -4.86 -10.57 2.06
C ARG A 34 -3.43 -11.07 2.31
N GLY A 35 -2.40 -10.30 1.93
CA GLY A 35 -1.03 -10.52 2.34
C GLY A 35 -0.27 -11.53 1.48
N ALA A 36 0.95 -11.87 1.90
CA ALA A 36 1.91 -12.66 1.11
C ALA A 36 1.32 -13.98 0.60
N ASP A 37 0.58 -14.69 1.46
CA ASP A 37 -0.05 -15.98 1.13
C ASP A 37 -1.54 -15.87 0.76
N ALA A 38 -2.06 -14.65 0.58
CA ALA A 38 -3.48 -14.36 0.34
C ALA A 38 -4.45 -14.91 1.42
N SER A 39 -3.95 -15.23 2.61
CA SER A 39 -4.73 -15.80 3.72
C SER A 39 -5.45 -14.75 4.56
N GLY A 40 -4.91 -13.53 4.64
CA GLY A 40 -5.39 -12.46 5.51
C GLY A 40 -5.01 -12.67 6.97
N VAL A 41 -3.99 -13.49 7.22
CA VAL A 41 -3.52 -13.88 8.56
C VAL A 41 -2.07 -13.45 8.73
N VAL A 42 -1.76 -12.91 9.90
CA VAL A 42 -0.39 -12.67 10.38
C VAL A 42 -0.06 -13.72 11.44
N ALA A 43 1.21 -14.16 11.49
CA ALA A 43 1.67 -15.03 12.58
C ALA A 43 1.49 -14.32 13.93
N ASP A 44 1.28 -15.11 15.00
CA ASP A 44 0.93 -14.64 16.35
C ASP A 44 1.68 -13.36 16.72
N CYS A 45 0.96 -12.23 16.63
CA CYS A 45 1.49 -10.90 16.93
C CYS A 45 0.58 -10.20 17.93
N ALA A 46 1.20 -9.46 18.85
CA ALA A 46 0.49 -8.67 19.85
C ALA A 46 -0.12 -7.43 19.18
N VAL A 47 -1.29 -7.59 18.57
CA VAL A 47 -2.08 -6.48 18.02
C VAL A 47 -3.00 -5.87 19.09
N PRO A 48 -3.22 -4.55 19.08
CA PRO A 48 -4.20 -3.92 19.97
C PRO A 48 -5.62 -4.46 19.74
N ASP A 49 -6.35 -4.74 20.82
CA ASP A 49 -7.74 -5.21 20.81
C ASP A 49 -8.77 -4.08 21.02
N LYS A 50 -8.29 -2.86 21.25
CA LYS A 50 -9.10 -1.64 21.43
C LYS A 50 -8.69 -0.58 20.42
N TRP A 51 -9.66 0.13 19.88
CA TRP A 51 -9.43 1.15 18.86
C TRP A 51 -10.44 2.29 19.02
N SER A 52 -10.01 3.52 18.74
CA SER A 52 -10.89 4.67 18.58
C SER A 52 -10.36 5.59 17.50
N ASP A 53 -10.97 6.77 17.32
CA ASP A 53 -10.46 7.76 16.39
C ASP A 53 -9.07 8.32 16.78
N THR A 54 -8.64 8.11 18.02
CA THR A 54 -7.37 8.63 18.54
C THR A 54 -6.55 7.58 19.30
N GLU A 55 -7.16 6.49 19.77
CA GLU A 55 -6.50 5.41 20.50
C GLU A 55 -5.97 4.35 19.53
N ASN A 56 -4.71 3.94 19.74
CA ASN A 56 -3.98 2.97 18.91
C ASN A 56 -3.85 3.36 17.43
N VAL A 57 -4.10 4.64 17.09
CA VAL A 57 -3.88 5.20 15.75
C VAL A 57 -2.46 5.77 15.66
N ALA A 58 -1.62 5.19 14.79
CA ALA A 58 -0.25 5.70 14.55
C ALA A 58 -0.26 7.02 13.76
N TRP A 59 -1.08 7.09 12.70
CA TRP A 59 -1.24 8.27 11.86
C TRP A 59 -2.55 8.20 11.08
N LYS A 60 -2.97 9.35 10.53
CA LYS A 60 -4.07 9.47 9.56
C LYS A 60 -3.63 10.41 8.45
N THR A 61 -3.90 10.02 7.21
CA THR A 61 -3.56 10.80 6.02
C THR A 61 -4.77 10.88 5.12
N ASP A 62 -5.22 12.10 4.83
CA ASP A 62 -6.32 12.32 3.88
C ASP A 62 -5.83 12.04 2.46
N ILE A 63 -6.49 11.10 1.78
CA ILE A 63 -6.22 10.77 0.38
C ILE A 63 -7.39 11.25 -0.47
N PRO A 64 -7.14 12.07 -1.50
CA PRO A 64 -8.22 12.60 -2.33
C PRO A 64 -8.90 11.50 -3.14
N GLY A 65 -10.16 11.74 -3.47
CA GLY A 65 -10.97 10.85 -4.29
C GLY A 65 -11.55 9.69 -3.51
N ARG A 66 -11.81 8.60 -4.21
CA ARG A 66 -12.55 7.45 -3.73
C ARG A 66 -11.92 6.15 -4.19
N GLY A 67 -11.51 5.33 -3.24
CA GLY A 67 -10.95 3.99 -3.46
C GLY A 67 -11.50 3.01 -2.43
N TRP A 68 -11.87 1.81 -2.87
CA TRP A 68 -12.24 0.68 -1.99
C TRP A 68 -11.21 -0.45 -2.06
N SER A 69 -10.07 -0.21 -2.72
CA SER A 69 -8.89 -1.08 -2.66
C SER A 69 -8.35 -1.20 -1.24
N SER A 70 -7.67 -2.30 -0.94
CA SER A 70 -6.85 -2.40 0.28
C SER A 70 -5.47 -1.77 0.03
N PRO A 71 -4.82 -1.20 1.06
CA PRO A 71 -3.41 -0.84 0.96
C PRO A 71 -2.54 -2.11 0.87
N VAL A 72 -1.39 -2.00 0.19
CA VAL A 72 -0.33 -3.01 0.20
C VAL A 72 0.97 -2.41 0.73
N VAL A 73 1.79 -3.22 1.38
CA VAL A 73 3.01 -2.76 2.08
C VAL A 73 4.23 -3.51 1.56
N TRP A 74 5.29 -2.77 1.23
CA TRP A 74 6.58 -3.34 0.90
C TRP A 74 7.72 -2.50 1.49
N GLY A 75 8.50 -3.08 2.39
CA GLY A 75 9.47 -2.34 3.19
C GLY A 75 8.79 -1.22 3.98
N ASN A 76 9.35 0.00 3.94
CA ASN A 76 8.77 1.17 4.61
C ASN A 76 7.78 1.97 3.75
N ARG A 77 7.10 1.31 2.80
CA ARG A 77 6.20 1.95 1.84
C ARG A 77 4.82 1.32 1.85
N VAL A 78 3.80 2.17 1.88
CA VAL A 78 2.39 1.81 1.75
C VAL A 78 1.89 2.30 0.40
N PHE A 79 1.29 1.42 -0.41
CA PHE A 79 0.72 1.78 -1.70
C PHE A 79 -0.80 1.70 -1.66
N LEU A 80 -1.46 2.70 -2.21
CA LEU A 80 -2.92 2.80 -2.28
C LEU A 80 -3.36 3.27 -3.68
N THR A 81 -4.50 2.78 -4.14
CA THR A 81 -5.15 3.27 -5.36
C THR A 81 -6.38 4.12 -5.02
N THR A 82 -6.58 5.21 -5.76
CA THR A 82 -7.76 6.07 -5.63
C THR A 82 -8.20 6.60 -6.99
N VAL A 83 -9.45 7.05 -7.08
CA VAL A 83 -9.95 7.80 -8.25
C VAL A 83 -10.53 9.13 -7.80
N VAL A 84 -10.04 10.21 -8.40
CA VAL A 84 -10.55 11.56 -8.15
C VAL A 84 -11.49 11.94 -9.29
N SER A 85 -12.77 12.18 -8.98
CA SER A 85 -13.72 12.77 -9.94
C SER A 85 -13.43 14.26 -10.11
N MET A 86 -13.46 14.75 -11.35
CA MET A 86 -13.38 16.18 -11.66
C MET A 86 -14.74 16.88 -11.60
N GLY A 87 -15.81 16.13 -11.31
CA GLY A 87 -17.15 16.66 -11.06
C GLY A 87 -17.67 16.28 -9.68
N GLU A 88 -18.97 16.36 -9.49
CA GLU A 88 -19.59 16.03 -8.21
C GLU A 88 -19.40 14.54 -7.86
N THR A 89 -19.15 14.28 -6.59
CA THR A 89 -19.04 12.92 -6.04
C THR A 89 -20.09 12.75 -4.95
N GLU A 90 -21.01 11.81 -5.14
CA GLU A 90 -22.01 11.46 -4.12
C GLU A 90 -21.32 10.86 -2.90
N GLU A 91 -21.44 11.44 -1.71
CA GLU A 91 -20.85 10.92 -0.46
C GLU A 91 -21.24 9.46 -0.13
N PRO A 92 -20.35 8.65 0.47
CA PRO A 92 -20.68 7.28 0.85
C PRO A 92 -21.78 7.26 1.91
N LYS A 93 -22.86 6.52 1.64
CA LYS A 93 -23.96 6.33 2.58
C LYS A 93 -23.61 5.24 3.59
N LYS A 94 -23.60 5.56 4.89
CA LYS A 94 -23.42 4.56 5.96
C LYS A 94 -24.69 3.72 6.13
N GLY A 95 -24.55 2.43 6.46
CA GLY A 95 -25.66 1.55 6.82
C GLY A 95 -26.02 0.49 5.78
N LEU A 96 -27.18 -0.14 5.96
CA LEU A 96 -27.69 -1.16 5.06
C LEU A 96 -28.24 -0.51 3.79
N TYR A 97 -27.80 -1.01 2.63
CA TYR A 97 -28.22 -0.50 1.34
C TYR A 97 -29.44 -1.27 0.83
N PHE A 98 -30.52 -0.54 0.53
CA PHE A 98 -31.70 -1.07 -0.15
C PHE A 98 -31.83 -0.38 -1.51
N GLY A 99 -31.64 -1.13 -2.60
CA GLY A 99 -31.58 -0.59 -3.96
C GLY A 99 -30.39 0.35 -4.18
N GLY A 100 -30.44 1.14 -5.26
CA GLY A 100 -29.52 2.25 -5.50
C GLY A 100 -28.54 2.08 -6.65
N GLU A 101 -28.57 0.98 -7.42
CA GLU A 101 -27.66 0.75 -8.55
C GLU A 101 -27.37 2.02 -9.35
N ARG A 102 -26.09 2.30 -9.60
CA ARG A 102 -25.73 3.39 -10.52
C ARG A 102 -25.89 2.82 -11.92
N ALA A 103 -27.07 3.01 -12.50
CA ALA A 103 -27.38 2.48 -13.83
C ALA A 103 -26.53 3.14 -14.92
N GLU A 104 -26.16 4.40 -14.71
CA GLU A 104 -25.34 5.18 -15.64
C GLU A 104 -23.93 5.42 -15.07
N PRO A 105 -22.90 5.44 -15.92
CA PRO A 105 -21.57 5.88 -15.53
C PRO A 105 -21.54 7.36 -15.15
N SER A 106 -20.44 7.79 -14.52
CA SER A 106 -20.23 9.22 -14.31
C SER A 106 -19.92 9.92 -15.63
N GLU A 107 -20.51 11.08 -15.86
CA GLU A 107 -20.24 11.92 -17.04
C GLU A 107 -18.95 12.75 -16.89
N SER A 108 -18.41 12.87 -15.68
CA SER A 108 -17.24 13.70 -15.41
C SER A 108 -15.94 12.93 -15.65
N ALA A 109 -14.89 13.64 -16.08
CA ALA A 109 -13.55 13.08 -16.14
C ALA A 109 -13.10 12.63 -14.75
N HIS A 110 -12.36 11.53 -14.69
CA HIS A 110 -11.81 10.92 -13.50
C HIS A 110 -10.29 10.78 -13.66
N GLN A 111 -9.55 10.99 -12.57
CA GLN A 111 -8.12 10.74 -12.50
C GLN A 111 -7.85 9.51 -11.63
N TRP A 112 -7.32 8.46 -12.25
CA TRP A 112 -6.88 7.26 -11.53
C TRP A 112 -5.46 7.46 -11.04
N LYS A 113 -5.28 7.31 -9.73
CA LYS A 113 -4.05 7.65 -9.04
C LYS A 113 -3.56 6.52 -8.15
N VAL A 114 -2.25 6.47 -8.01
CA VAL A 114 -1.54 5.66 -7.04
C VAL A 114 -0.84 6.60 -6.08
N PHE A 115 -0.97 6.32 -4.79
CA PHE A 115 -0.23 6.99 -3.73
C PHE A 115 0.79 6.02 -3.13
N CYS A 116 1.96 6.56 -2.78
CA CYS A 116 2.98 5.90 -1.99
C CYS A 116 3.20 6.72 -0.73
N LEU A 117 2.95 6.12 0.43
CA LEU A 117 3.12 6.73 1.73
C LEU A 117 4.30 6.08 2.45
N ASP A 118 4.92 6.84 3.32
CA ASP A 118 5.85 6.34 4.31
C ASP A 118 5.09 5.61 5.43
N LEU A 119 5.51 4.37 5.75
CA LEU A 119 4.78 3.52 6.71
C LEU A 119 4.84 4.05 8.14
N GLU A 120 5.95 4.68 8.53
CA GLU A 120 6.15 5.18 9.90
C GLU A 120 5.38 6.48 10.15
N SER A 121 5.42 7.40 9.19
CA SER A 121 4.84 8.74 9.36
C SER A 121 3.47 8.95 8.72
N GLY A 122 3.07 8.09 7.78
CA GLY A 122 1.89 8.30 6.94
C GLY A 122 2.07 9.40 5.89
N ALA A 123 3.25 10.03 5.80
CA ALA A 123 3.49 11.11 4.86
C ALA A 123 3.44 10.59 3.42
N VAL A 124 2.81 11.36 2.52
CA VAL A 124 2.82 11.04 1.09
C VAL A 124 4.24 11.24 0.57
N PHE A 125 4.86 10.15 0.13
CA PHE A 125 6.18 10.15 -0.48
C PHE A 125 6.11 10.53 -1.96
N TRP A 126 5.16 9.96 -2.69
CA TRP A 126 4.81 10.40 -4.04
C TRP A 126 3.36 10.07 -4.40
N GLU A 127 2.86 10.78 -5.41
CA GLU A 127 1.59 10.52 -6.07
C GLU A 127 1.85 10.35 -7.57
N ARG A 128 1.15 9.40 -8.20
CA ARG A 128 1.20 9.22 -9.66
C ARG A 128 -0.18 9.05 -10.24
N GLN A 129 -0.55 9.93 -11.17
CA GLN A 129 -1.68 9.72 -12.07
C GLN A 129 -1.30 8.67 -13.12
N VAL A 130 -2.06 7.58 -13.17
CA VAL A 130 -1.83 6.47 -14.11
C VAL A 130 -2.73 6.56 -15.34
N HIS A 131 -3.90 7.19 -15.20
CA HIS A 131 -4.89 7.36 -16.26
C HIS A 131 -5.81 8.55 -15.95
N GLU A 132 -6.37 9.15 -16.99
CA GLU A 132 -7.44 10.14 -16.93
C GLU A 132 -8.42 9.91 -18.07
N GLY A 133 -9.71 10.03 -17.77
CA GLY A 133 -10.78 9.76 -18.72
C GLY A 133 -12.16 9.75 -18.07
N VAL A 134 -13.21 9.70 -18.89
CA VAL A 134 -14.58 9.52 -18.39
C VAL A 134 -14.84 8.01 -18.22
N PRO A 135 -15.31 7.53 -17.06
CA PRO A 135 -15.63 6.12 -16.89
C PRO A 135 -16.68 5.64 -17.89
N ALA A 136 -16.40 4.53 -18.57
CA ALA A 136 -17.28 4.03 -19.63
C ALA A 136 -18.44 3.15 -19.13
N TRP A 137 -18.36 2.64 -17.90
CA TRP A 137 -19.28 1.64 -17.37
C TRP A 137 -19.88 2.05 -16.03
N PRO A 138 -21.14 1.69 -15.76
CA PRO A 138 -21.72 1.83 -14.44
C PRO A 138 -20.99 0.97 -13.42
N ILE A 139 -21.11 1.36 -12.14
CA ILE A 139 -20.59 0.59 -10.99
C ILE A 139 -21.69 0.41 -9.95
N HIS A 140 -21.70 -0.75 -9.30
CA HIS A 140 -22.56 -0.97 -8.13
C HIS A 140 -22.29 0.09 -7.05
N ILE A 141 -23.29 0.45 -6.25
CA ILE A 141 -23.17 1.53 -5.24
C ILE A 141 -22.07 1.31 -4.21
N LYS A 142 -21.76 0.04 -3.96
CA LYS A 142 -20.74 -0.44 -3.01
C LYS A 142 -19.32 -0.49 -3.62
N ASN A 143 -19.15 -0.11 -4.89
CA ASN A 143 -17.87 -0.10 -5.59
C ASN A 143 -17.44 1.34 -5.95
N SER A 144 -16.15 1.46 -6.28
CA SER A 144 -15.51 2.59 -6.99
C SER A 144 -14.91 2.09 -8.28
N TYR A 145 -14.45 3.04 -9.10
CA TYR A 145 -13.51 2.82 -10.18
C TYR A 145 -12.07 2.48 -9.74
N ALA A 146 -11.80 2.30 -8.43
CA ALA A 146 -10.55 1.80 -7.83
C ALA A 146 -10.85 0.86 -6.67
N SER A 147 -11.57 -0.22 -6.93
CA SER A 147 -11.89 -1.25 -5.92
C SER A 147 -10.85 -2.36 -5.89
N GLU A 148 -10.09 -2.53 -6.97
CA GLU A 148 -9.06 -3.55 -7.06
C GLU A 148 -7.84 -3.16 -6.22
N THR A 149 -7.38 -4.11 -5.40
CA THR A 149 -6.16 -3.93 -4.61
C THR A 149 -4.94 -4.09 -5.53
N PRO A 150 -3.98 -3.15 -5.53
CA PRO A 150 -2.76 -3.30 -6.32
C PRO A 150 -1.91 -4.48 -5.83
N VAL A 151 -1.00 -4.95 -6.66
CA VAL A 151 0.01 -5.96 -6.29
C VAL A 151 1.41 -5.40 -6.49
N THR A 152 2.39 -5.79 -5.68
CA THR A 152 3.81 -5.45 -5.89
C THR A 152 4.71 -6.68 -5.83
N ASP A 153 5.75 -6.68 -6.65
CA ASP A 153 6.86 -7.65 -6.59
C ASP A 153 8.10 -7.08 -5.85
N GLY A 154 7.99 -5.86 -5.30
CA GLY A 154 9.07 -5.14 -4.63
C GLY A 154 9.91 -4.23 -5.52
N GLU A 155 9.77 -4.34 -6.84
CA GLU A 155 10.36 -3.41 -7.82
C GLU A 155 9.29 -2.58 -8.53
N ARG A 156 8.12 -3.20 -8.74
CA ARG A 156 7.04 -2.71 -9.58
C ARG A 156 5.71 -2.89 -8.87
N LEU A 157 4.87 -1.89 -9.04
CA LEU A 157 3.48 -1.91 -8.61
C LEU A 157 2.56 -2.09 -9.83
N TYR A 158 1.58 -2.97 -9.67
CA TYR A 158 0.58 -3.36 -10.65
C TYR A 158 -0.81 -2.92 -10.14
N PRO A 159 -1.24 -1.68 -10.41
CA PRO A 159 -2.56 -1.23 -10.02
C PRO A 159 -3.63 -1.75 -10.99
N GLY A 160 -4.69 -2.35 -10.44
CA GLY A 160 -5.89 -2.74 -11.18
C GLY A 160 -6.94 -1.64 -11.12
N TYR A 161 -7.63 -1.38 -12.24
CA TYR A 161 -8.75 -0.45 -12.30
C TYR A 161 -9.81 -0.95 -13.29
N LEU A 162 -11.08 -0.82 -12.92
CA LEU A 162 -12.22 -1.08 -13.80
C LEU A 162 -12.34 0.05 -14.84
N THR A 163 -11.63 -0.05 -15.96
CA THR A 163 -11.82 0.85 -17.12
C THR A 163 -11.79 0.08 -18.44
N SER A 164 -12.48 0.58 -19.48
CA SER A 164 -12.69 -0.10 -20.76
C SER A 164 -11.41 -0.36 -21.58
N HIS A 165 -10.29 0.32 -21.28
CA HIS A 165 -9.09 0.27 -22.12
C HIS A 165 -7.75 0.28 -21.37
N PHE A 166 -7.74 0.08 -20.05
CA PHE A 166 -6.50 0.15 -19.28
C PHE A 166 -6.18 -1.16 -18.57
N SER A 167 -5.22 -1.90 -19.13
CA SER A 167 -4.36 -2.77 -18.32
C SER A 167 -3.35 -1.83 -17.63
N GLY A 168 -3.37 -1.79 -16.30
CA GLY A 168 -2.56 -0.90 -15.45
C GLY A 168 -1.20 -0.51 -16.03
N ARG A 169 -0.93 0.79 -16.21
CA ARG A 169 0.43 1.25 -16.53
C ARG A 169 1.30 0.93 -15.31
N LEU A 170 2.26 0.04 -15.52
CA LEU A 170 3.26 -0.37 -14.53
C LEU A 170 3.89 0.86 -13.86
N VAL A 171 3.83 0.94 -12.53
CA VAL A 171 4.49 2.00 -11.77
C VAL A 171 5.75 1.42 -11.15
N ARG A 172 6.94 1.99 -11.46
CA ARG A 172 8.17 1.63 -10.75
C ARG A 172 8.10 2.18 -9.32
N GLN A 173 8.45 1.35 -8.36
CA GLN A 173 8.40 1.70 -6.94
C GLN A 173 9.36 2.85 -6.56
N CYS A 174 10.46 3.01 -7.33
CA CYS A 174 11.58 3.89 -7.02
C CYS A 174 11.77 5.11 -7.96
N CYS A 175 10.78 5.51 -8.78
CA CYS A 175 10.96 6.64 -9.71
C CYS A 175 9.75 7.57 -9.82
#